data_AF-A0A2A9K2X1-F1
#
_entry.id   AF-A0A2A9K2X1-F1
#
_cell.length_a   1.000
_cell.length_b   1.000
_cell.length_c   1.000
_cell.angle_alpha   90.00
_cell.angle_beta   90.00
_cell.angle_gamma   90.00
#
_symmetry.space_group_name_H-M   'P 1'
#
loop_
_entity.id
_entity.type
_entity.pdbx_description
1 polymer ?
#
loop_
_entity_poly.entity_id
_entity_poly.type
_entity_poly.pdbx_seq_one_letter_code
_entity_poly.pdbx_strand_id
1 'polypeptide(L)'
;MDTMTLFTTSATRSRRATASIVAGMTLAGAAAVGFSAPAQAATVDTWDRLAECESNGTWDINTGNGFYGGVQFTLSSWQAVGGEGYPHQASKAEQIKRAEILQDLQGWGAWPLCSQKLGLTQADAEAGEVDATEAAPVAVERTATVQRQSAADEAAAEQAAAEQAAAEQAAAEQAAAEQAAADQAAAERWAAKQAAAEQAAADKAAAQRAAAAEKAAAQKAAAAEQAVVAEAETIVVKSGDSLWKLANEYEVEGGWTALYEANKGIVSDAAVIYVGQELVLPQA
;
A
#
# COMPACT_ATOMS: atom_id res chain seq x y z
N MET A 1 45.21 21.64 9.26
CA MET A 1 44.19 22.24 10.13
C MET A 1 42.90 22.20 9.37
N ASP A 2 42.00 21.27 9.71
CA ASP A 2 40.56 21.42 9.47
C ASP A 2 39.84 20.36 10.32
N THR A 3 39.08 20.86 11.27
CA THR A 3 38.33 20.16 12.31
C THR A 3 36.94 19.83 11.81
N MET A 4 36.54 18.55 11.78
CA MET A 4 35.13 18.16 11.64
C MET A 4 34.70 17.29 12.82
N THR A 5 33.82 17.90 13.59
CA THR A 5 33.19 17.47 14.82
C THR A 5 32.22 16.30 14.57
N LEU A 6 32.42 15.17 15.24
CA LEU A 6 31.44 14.09 15.33
C LEU A 6 30.55 14.33 16.55
N PHE A 7 29.26 14.63 16.33
CA PHE A 7 28.24 14.55 17.38
C PHE A 7 27.42 13.27 17.17
N THR A 8 27.69 12.28 18.03
CA THR A 8 26.86 11.11 18.30
C THR A 8 25.68 11.55 19.17
N THR A 9 24.45 11.27 18.77
CA THR A 9 23.28 11.43 19.66
C THR A 9 22.96 10.08 20.29
N SER A 10 23.18 9.98 21.59
CA SER A 10 22.88 8.80 22.42
C SER A 10 21.38 8.67 22.72
N ALA A 11 20.90 7.42 22.72
CA ALA A 11 19.58 7.02 23.19
C ALA A 11 19.55 6.95 24.72
N THR A 12 18.58 7.64 25.35
CA THR A 12 18.41 7.59 26.82
C THR A 12 17.28 6.64 27.19
N ARG A 13 17.65 5.42 27.61
CA ARG A 13 16.76 4.46 28.27
C ARG A 13 16.92 4.63 29.79
N SER A 14 15.98 5.27 30.47
CA SER A 14 16.05 5.41 31.92
C SER A 14 15.24 4.31 32.62
N ARG A 15 15.92 3.50 33.44
CA ARG A 15 15.33 2.51 34.33
C ARG A 15 15.59 2.91 35.79
N ARG A 16 14.50 2.88 36.57
CA ARG A 16 14.34 2.48 38.00
C ARG A 16 15.09 3.24 39.10
N ALA A 17 14.33 3.73 40.08
CA ALA A 17 14.21 3.20 41.46
C ALA A 17 14.04 4.34 42.48
N THR A 18 13.05 4.26 43.39
CA THR A 18 13.23 3.98 44.83
C THR A 18 11.91 4.17 45.60
N ALA A 19 11.74 3.34 46.62
CA ALA A 19 10.57 3.18 47.47
C ALA A 19 10.54 4.13 48.68
N SER A 20 9.42 4.05 49.45
CA SER A 20 9.22 4.32 50.91
C SER A 20 8.26 5.49 51.20
N ILE A 21 7.35 5.55 52.20
CA ILE A 21 6.91 4.68 53.34
C ILE A 21 5.70 5.41 54.04
N VAL A 22 4.73 4.63 54.59
CA VAL A 22 3.89 4.85 55.82
C VAL A 22 2.56 5.66 55.83
N ALA A 23 1.48 4.87 56.06
CA ALA A 23 0.40 4.91 57.07
C ALA A 23 -0.48 6.15 57.39
N GLY A 24 -1.78 5.90 57.57
CA GLY A 24 -2.61 6.63 58.56
C GLY A 24 -4.09 6.89 58.22
N MET A 25 -4.96 5.97 58.64
CA MET A 25 -6.40 6.05 59.01
C MET A 25 -7.26 7.35 58.91
N THR A 26 -8.49 7.16 58.36
CA THR A 26 -9.86 7.59 58.83
C THR A 26 -10.31 9.06 58.66
N LEU A 27 -11.57 9.47 58.45
CA LEU A 27 -12.95 8.89 58.48
C LEU A 27 -13.92 9.86 57.73
N ALA A 28 -14.98 9.30 57.12
CA ALA A 28 -16.38 9.79 57.02
C ALA A 28 -16.80 11.09 56.29
N GLY A 29 -17.82 10.92 55.41
CA GLY A 29 -18.86 11.91 55.06
C GLY A 29 -18.82 12.38 53.60
N ALA A 30 -19.86 12.34 52.78
CA ALA A 30 -21.24 11.90 52.90
C ALA A 30 -21.71 11.50 51.48
N ALA A 31 -22.26 10.30 51.32
CA ALA A 31 -22.89 9.88 50.08
C ALA A 31 -24.29 10.52 50.00
N ALA A 32 -24.48 11.48 49.08
CA ALA A 32 -25.80 11.82 48.60
C ALA A 32 -26.30 10.63 47.79
N VAL A 33 -27.19 9.82 48.37
CA VAL A 33 -27.97 8.83 47.63
C VAL A 33 -28.93 9.57 46.71
N GLY A 34 -28.49 9.81 45.47
CA GLY A 34 -29.43 10.03 44.38
C GLY A 34 -30.22 8.75 44.18
N PHE A 35 -31.54 8.82 44.26
CA PHE A 35 -32.40 7.76 43.73
C PHE A 35 -32.20 7.77 42.21
N SER A 36 -31.41 6.84 41.69
CA SER A 36 -31.48 6.47 40.28
C SER A 36 -32.77 5.70 40.11
N ALA A 37 -33.79 6.31 39.50
CA ALA A 37 -34.91 5.54 38.98
C ALA A 37 -34.35 4.51 37.98
N PRO A 38 -34.83 3.26 37.96
CA PRO A 38 -34.46 2.33 36.90
C PRO A 38 -34.93 2.94 35.57
N ALA A 39 -34.06 2.96 34.55
CA ALA A 39 -34.48 3.23 33.19
C ALA A 39 -35.42 2.08 32.77
N GLN A 40 -36.70 2.37 32.63
CA GLN A 40 -37.71 1.38 32.26
C GLN A 40 -37.85 1.37 30.74
N ALA A 41 -37.08 0.51 30.08
CA ALA A 41 -37.26 0.23 28.67
C ALA A 41 -38.65 -0.37 28.43
N ALA A 42 -39.34 0.08 27.38
CA ALA A 42 -40.59 -0.55 26.96
C ALA A 42 -40.33 -2.04 26.64
N THR A 43 -41.25 -2.92 27.06
CA THR A 43 -41.07 -4.35 26.82
C THR A 43 -41.01 -4.66 25.32
N VAL A 44 -40.34 -5.76 24.94
CA VAL A 44 -40.28 -6.22 23.53
C VAL A 44 -41.68 -6.36 22.91
N ASP A 45 -42.68 -6.74 23.72
CA ASP A 45 -44.10 -6.82 23.32
C ASP A 45 -44.68 -5.44 22.91
N THR A 46 -44.31 -4.37 23.63
CA THR A 46 -44.71 -3.00 23.31
C THR A 46 -44.19 -2.58 21.94
N TRP A 47 -42.94 -2.91 21.63
CA TRP A 47 -42.32 -2.62 20.34
C TRP A 47 -42.89 -3.44 19.19
N ASP A 48 -43.27 -4.69 19.45
CA ASP A 48 -43.95 -5.53 18.47
C ASP A 48 -45.34 -5.00 18.13
N ARG A 49 -46.10 -4.55 19.13
CA ARG A 49 -47.41 -3.91 18.92
C ARG A 49 -47.28 -2.60 18.15
N LEU A 50 -46.21 -1.82 18.40
CA LEU A 50 -45.92 -0.61 17.65
C LEU A 50 -45.57 -0.94 16.20
N ALA A 51 -44.69 -1.92 15.97
CA ALA A 51 -44.33 -2.36 14.62
C ALA A 51 -45.52 -2.94 13.85
N GLU A 52 -46.46 -3.62 14.53
CA GLU A 52 -47.71 -4.07 13.91
C GLU A 52 -48.56 -2.88 13.42
N CYS A 53 -48.59 -1.78 14.18
CA CYS A 53 -49.28 -0.56 13.77
C CYS A 53 -48.54 0.20 12.65
N GLU A 54 -47.21 0.27 12.72
CA GLU A 54 -46.36 1.09 11.84
C GLU A 54 -46.06 0.40 10.50
N SER A 55 -45.76 -0.90 10.51
CA SER A 55 -45.32 -1.66 9.33
C SER A 55 -46.03 -3.01 9.13
N ASN A 56 -47.11 -3.28 9.86
CA ASN A 56 -47.75 -4.60 9.89
C ASN A 56 -46.74 -5.69 10.33
N GLY A 57 -45.85 -5.34 11.28
CA GLY A 57 -44.91 -6.27 11.90
C GLY A 57 -43.71 -6.65 11.02
N THR A 58 -43.53 -5.97 9.88
CA THR A 58 -42.45 -6.28 8.92
C THR A 58 -41.22 -5.44 9.24
N TRP A 59 -40.19 -6.07 9.80
CA TRP A 59 -38.99 -5.38 10.33
C TRP A 59 -37.96 -4.99 9.27
N ASP A 60 -37.99 -5.64 8.12
CA ASP A 60 -37.10 -5.43 6.97
C ASP A 60 -37.75 -4.54 5.88
N ILE A 61 -38.86 -3.87 6.19
CA ILE A 61 -39.64 -3.13 5.19
C ILE A 61 -38.93 -1.86 4.71
N ASN A 62 -38.98 -1.64 3.40
CA ASN A 62 -38.65 -0.36 2.76
C ASN A 62 -39.57 -0.15 1.55
N THR A 63 -40.63 0.63 1.75
CA THR A 63 -41.62 0.92 0.69
C THR A 63 -41.23 2.12 -0.17
N GLY A 64 -40.11 2.79 0.13
CA GLY A 64 -39.71 4.04 -0.52
C GLY A 64 -40.45 5.28 -0.02
N ASN A 65 -41.18 5.20 1.09
CA ASN A 65 -41.93 6.32 1.68
C ASN A 65 -41.09 7.23 2.60
N GLY A 66 -39.77 7.02 2.68
CA GLY A 66 -38.85 7.79 3.52
C GLY A 66 -38.75 7.29 4.97
N PHE A 67 -39.48 6.23 5.32
CA PHE A 67 -39.40 5.53 6.59
C PHE A 67 -38.92 4.10 6.38
N TYR A 68 -38.28 3.52 7.40
CA TYR A 68 -37.58 2.25 7.27
C TYR A 68 -37.82 1.36 8.49
N GLY A 69 -37.96 0.06 8.22
CA GLY A 69 -37.98 -0.98 9.25
C GLY A 69 -39.28 -1.06 10.04
N GLY A 70 -39.27 -1.89 11.10
CA GLY A 70 -40.47 -2.31 11.81
C GLY A 70 -41.24 -1.16 12.45
N VAL A 71 -40.52 -0.24 13.09
CA VAL A 71 -41.12 0.93 13.75
C VAL A 71 -41.00 2.20 12.90
N GLN A 72 -40.81 2.07 11.58
CA GLN A 72 -40.87 3.21 10.65
C GLN A 72 -39.96 4.39 11.05
N PHE A 73 -38.67 4.14 11.22
CA PHE A 73 -37.68 5.20 11.47
C PHE A 73 -37.48 6.11 10.25
N THR A 74 -37.23 7.40 10.47
CA THR A 74 -36.51 8.21 9.47
C THR A 74 -35.01 7.92 9.53
N LEU A 75 -34.30 8.08 8.41
CA LEU A 75 -32.84 7.89 8.41
C LEU A 75 -32.12 8.86 9.35
N SER A 76 -32.61 10.10 9.46
CA SER A 76 -32.02 11.10 10.36
C SER A 76 -32.21 10.74 11.83
N SER A 77 -33.40 10.27 12.23
CA SER A 77 -33.66 9.87 13.61
C SER A 77 -32.88 8.61 13.99
N TRP A 78 -32.74 7.67 13.06
CA TRP A 78 -31.91 6.48 13.20
C TRP A 78 -30.45 6.83 13.49
N GLN A 79 -29.87 7.71 12.67
CA GLN A 79 -28.48 8.15 12.84
C GLN A 79 -28.29 8.98 14.11
N ALA A 80 -29.29 9.78 14.50
CA ALA A 80 -29.23 10.60 15.71
C ALA A 80 -29.09 9.78 17.00
N VAL A 81 -29.60 8.53 17.01
CA VAL A 81 -29.48 7.60 18.14
C VAL A 81 -28.37 6.57 17.95
N GLY A 82 -27.45 6.84 17.02
CA GLY A 82 -26.26 6.03 16.78
C GLY A 82 -26.50 4.77 15.94
N GLY A 83 -27.58 4.72 15.18
CA GLY A 83 -27.81 3.67 14.19
C GLY A 83 -26.95 3.88 12.94
N GLU A 84 -26.32 2.80 12.46
CA GLU A 84 -25.54 2.78 11.22
C GLU A 84 -26.36 2.25 10.05
N GLY A 85 -26.00 2.62 8.82
CA GLY A 85 -26.72 2.18 7.61
C GLY A 85 -28.20 2.61 7.61
N TYR A 86 -29.08 1.75 7.07
CA TYR A 86 -30.53 1.96 7.08
C TYR A 86 -31.23 1.05 8.09
N PRO A 87 -32.29 1.52 8.79
CA PRO A 87 -33.02 0.73 9.79
C PRO A 87 -33.49 -0.65 9.29
N HIS A 88 -34.05 -0.72 8.08
CA HIS A 88 -34.55 -1.95 7.47
C HIS A 88 -33.47 -3.02 7.19
N GLN A 89 -32.19 -2.64 7.25
CA GLN A 89 -31.05 -3.55 7.10
C GLN A 89 -30.55 -4.06 8.46
N ALA A 90 -30.94 -3.39 9.54
CA ALA A 90 -30.57 -3.77 10.90
C ALA A 90 -31.51 -4.86 11.43
N SER A 91 -30.99 -5.70 12.33
CA SER A 91 -31.82 -6.70 13.01
C SER A 91 -32.95 -6.04 13.81
N LYS A 92 -34.06 -6.75 14.03
CA LYS A 92 -35.16 -6.31 14.90
C LYS A 92 -34.64 -5.84 16.27
N ALA A 93 -33.72 -6.59 16.88
CA ALA A 93 -33.17 -6.25 18.19
C ALA A 93 -32.42 -4.91 18.17
N GLU A 94 -31.65 -4.65 17.11
CA GLU A 94 -30.96 -3.36 16.94
C GLU A 94 -31.96 -2.23 16.71
N GLN A 95 -33.01 -2.47 15.90
CA GLN A 95 -34.06 -1.48 15.70
C GLN A 95 -34.78 -1.11 17.01
N ILE A 96 -35.10 -2.10 17.84
CA ILE A 96 -35.71 -1.90 19.16
C ILE A 96 -34.76 -1.11 20.07
N LYS A 97 -33.49 -1.50 20.14
CA LYS A 97 -32.48 -0.79 20.97
C LYS A 97 -32.39 0.69 20.60
N ARG A 98 -32.38 1.01 19.30
CA ARG A 98 -32.38 2.41 18.84
C ARG A 98 -33.71 3.11 19.11
N ALA A 99 -34.81 2.38 19.05
CA ALA A 99 -36.14 2.92 19.33
C ALA A 99 -36.30 3.27 20.81
N GLU A 100 -35.74 2.47 21.71
CA GLU A 100 -35.66 2.75 23.15
C GLU A 100 -34.85 4.01 23.43
N ILE A 101 -33.66 4.15 22.84
CA ILE A 101 -32.86 5.38 22.98
C ILE A 101 -33.65 6.60 22.46
N LEU A 102 -34.34 6.45 21.33
CA LEU A 102 -35.15 7.51 20.77
C LEU A 102 -36.33 7.85 21.69
N GLN A 103 -37.01 6.84 22.23
CA GLN A 103 -38.11 6.99 23.18
C GLN A 103 -37.66 7.71 24.45
N ASP A 104 -36.49 7.40 24.99
CA ASP A 104 -35.98 8.07 26.19
C ASP A 104 -35.72 9.57 25.95
N LEU A 105 -35.33 9.93 24.73
CA LEU A 105 -35.01 11.32 24.37
C LEU A 105 -36.24 12.20 24.09
N GLN A 106 -37.27 11.66 23.43
CA GLN A 106 -38.42 12.45 22.96
C GLN A 106 -39.79 11.89 23.38
N GLY A 107 -39.79 10.82 24.17
CA GLY A 107 -40.98 10.06 24.53
C GLY A 107 -41.61 9.34 23.33
N TRP A 108 -42.80 8.80 23.56
CA TRP A 108 -43.64 8.16 22.53
C TRP A 108 -44.12 9.10 21.41
N GLY A 109 -43.81 10.39 21.48
CA GLY A 109 -44.12 11.39 20.46
C GLY A 109 -43.39 11.19 19.13
N ALA A 110 -42.36 10.34 19.11
CA ALA A 110 -41.69 9.88 17.89
C ALA A 110 -42.63 9.11 16.95
N TRP A 111 -43.68 8.47 17.50
CA TRP A 111 -44.65 7.63 16.79
C TRP A 111 -46.09 8.09 17.03
N PRO A 112 -46.46 9.33 16.65
CA PRO A 112 -47.62 10.04 17.22
C PRO A 112 -48.97 9.35 17.01
N LEU A 113 -49.18 8.68 15.87
CA LEU A 113 -50.47 8.02 15.58
C LEU A 113 -50.55 6.64 16.20
N CYS A 114 -49.49 5.84 16.11
CA CYS A 114 -49.47 4.49 16.62
C CYS A 114 -49.31 4.44 18.14
N SER A 115 -48.52 5.32 18.74
CA SER A 115 -48.43 5.44 20.19
C SER A 115 -49.77 5.84 20.80
N GLN A 116 -50.47 6.81 20.20
CA GLN A 116 -51.82 7.19 20.63
C GLN A 116 -52.81 6.02 20.50
N LYS A 117 -52.80 5.31 19.37
CA LYS A 117 -53.71 4.17 19.13
C LYS A 117 -53.46 3.02 20.13
N LEU A 118 -52.21 2.83 20.54
CA LEU A 118 -51.82 1.79 21.48
C LEU A 118 -51.93 2.21 22.95
N GLY A 119 -52.27 3.48 23.22
CA GLY A 119 -52.36 4.03 24.56
C GLY A 119 -50.99 4.19 25.22
N LEU A 120 -49.93 4.40 24.46
CA LEU A 120 -48.57 4.57 24.97
C LEU A 120 -48.35 6.04 25.32
N THR A 121 -48.38 6.36 26.61
CA THR A 121 -48.10 7.70 27.13
C THR A 121 -46.78 7.75 27.88
N GLN A 122 -46.25 8.95 28.18
CA GLN A 122 -45.06 9.08 29.03
C GLN A 122 -45.29 8.45 30.43
N ALA A 123 -46.53 8.35 30.90
CA ALA A 123 -46.83 7.66 32.17
C ALA A 123 -46.68 6.13 32.05
N ASP A 124 -46.88 5.55 30.88
CA ASP A 124 -46.66 4.11 30.64
C ASP A 124 -45.17 3.76 30.45
N ALA A 125 -44.31 4.77 30.23
CA ALA A 125 -42.87 4.61 30.37
C ALA A 125 -42.44 4.52 31.85
N GLU A 126 -43.29 4.95 32.78
CA GLU A 126 -43.03 4.91 34.24
C GLU A 126 -43.89 3.88 35.00
N ALA A 127 -44.98 3.37 34.44
CA ALA A 127 -45.94 2.48 35.11
C ALA A 127 -45.90 1.02 34.59
N GLY A 128 -44.85 0.29 34.96
CA GLY A 128 -44.90 -1.17 34.98
C GLY A 128 -45.49 -1.67 36.30
N GLU A 129 -46.82 -1.60 36.45
CA GLU A 129 -47.49 -2.03 37.69
C GLU A 129 -47.72 -3.56 37.68
N VAL A 130 -47.04 -4.27 38.60
CA VAL A 130 -47.48 -5.57 39.11
C VAL A 130 -48.23 -5.32 40.41
N ASP A 131 -49.49 -5.77 40.46
CA ASP A 131 -50.32 -5.81 41.67
C ASP A 131 -49.65 -6.71 42.72
N ALA A 132 -49.18 -6.10 43.81
CA ALA A 132 -48.45 -6.75 44.90
C ALA A 132 -49.22 -6.61 46.21
N THR A 133 -50.30 -7.38 46.35
CA THR A 133 -50.81 -7.77 47.66
C THR A 133 -50.70 -9.28 47.80
N GLU A 134 -49.51 -9.75 48.18
CA GLU A 134 -49.17 -11.03 48.85
C GLU A 134 -47.85 -11.63 48.32
N ALA A 135 -46.67 -11.21 48.84
CA ALA A 135 -45.42 -12.03 48.89
C ALA A 135 -44.22 -11.22 49.45
N ALA A 136 -44.19 -10.98 50.76
CA ALA A 136 -43.11 -10.22 51.40
C ALA A 136 -41.72 -10.90 51.51
N PRO A 137 -41.49 -12.23 51.33
CA PRO A 137 -40.13 -12.76 51.37
C PRO A 137 -39.44 -12.87 49.99
N VAL A 138 -40.17 -12.79 48.87
CA VAL A 138 -39.62 -13.09 47.52
C VAL A 138 -39.04 -11.84 46.82
N ALA A 139 -39.46 -10.64 47.21
CA ALA A 139 -39.03 -9.39 46.58
C ALA A 139 -37.54 -9.08 46.81
N VAL A 140 -37.00 -9.40 47.99
CA VAL A 140 -35.59 -9.10 48.35
C VAL A 140 -34.61 -9.99 47.57
N GLU A 141 -34.93 -11.27 47.37
CA GLU A 141 -34.12 -12.16 46.52
C GLU A 141 -34.20 -11.76 45.04
N ARG A 142 -35.38 -11.32 44.57
CA ARG A 142 -35.56 -10.92 43.16
C ARG A 142 -34.77 -9.64 42.83
N THR A 143 -34.74 -8.64 43.72
CA THR A 143 -33.92 -7.42 43.52
C THR A 143 -32.42 -7.72 43.56
N ALA A 144 -31.95 -8.59 44.47
CA ALA A 144 -30.55 -9.00 44.53
C ALA A 144 -30.11 -9.85 43.33
N THR A 145 -31.03 -10.56 42.69
CA THR A 145 -30.77 -11.33 41.46
C THR A 145 -30.67 -10.42 40.25
N VAL A 146 -31.56 -9.42 40.13
CA VAL A 146 -31.52 -8.42 39.04
C VAL A 146 -30.25 -7.57 39.10
N GLN A 147 -29.82 -7.12 40.30
CA GLN A 147 -28.55 -6.38 40.45
C GLN A 147 -27.32 -7.23 40.11
N ARG A 148 -27.38 -8.54 40.35
CA ARG A 148 -26.28 -9.46 40.00
C ARG A 148 -26.25 -9.76 38.51
N GLN A 149 -27.43 -9.79 37.86
CA GLN A 149 -27.56 -9.91 36.41
C GLN A 149 -27.07 -8.65 35.70
N SER A 150 -27.44 -7.45 36.15
CA SER A 150 -26.96 -6.19 35.55
C SER A 150 -25.43 -6.03 35.66
N ALA A 151 -24.84 -6.40 36.80
CA ALA A 151 -23.38 -6.40 36.96
C ALA A 151 -22.68 -7.47 36.09
N ALA A 152 -23.35 -8.59 35.80
CA ALA A 152 -22.84 -9.60 34.90
C ALA A 152 -22.94 -9.17 33.43
N ASP A 153 -24.00 -8.46 33.06
CA ASP A 153 -24.21 -7.93 31.70
C ASP A 153 -23.25 -6.77 31.41
N GLU A 154 -22.98 -5.88 32.37
CA GLU A 154 -21.93 -4.85 32.24
C GLU A 154 -20.54 -5.47 32.09
N ALA A 155 -20.20 -6.50 32.89
CA ALA A 155 -18.94 -7.20 32.76
C ALA A 155 -18.80 -7.94 31.41
N ALA A 156 -19.90 -8.49 30.88
CA ALA A 156 -19.92 -9.11 29.56
C ALA A 156 -19.78 -8.06 28.44
N ALA A 157 -20.38 -6.88 28.58
CA ALA A 157 -20.25 -5.77 27.65
C ALA A 157 -18.82 -5.20 27.64
N GLU A 158 -18.19 -5.05 28.81
CA GLU A 158 -16.78 -4.63 28.93
C GLU A 158 -15.84 -5.67 28.31
N GLN A 159 -16.09 -6.97 28.51
CA GLN A 159 -15.32 -8.04 27.87
C GLN A 159 -15.48 -8.02 26.35
N ALA A 160 -16.69 -7.84 25.82
CA ALA A 160 -16.93 -7.73 24.39
C ALA A 160 -16.26 -6.49 23.78
N ALA A 161 -16.26 -5.35 24.48
CA ALA A 161 -15.55 -4.14 24.05
C ALA A 161 -14.03 -4.34 24.08
N ALA A 162 -13.50 -5.05 25.07
CA ALA A 162 -12.08 -5.39 25.14
C ALA A 162 -11.66 -6.37 24.02
N GLU A 163 -12.49 -7.35 23.71
CA GLU A 163 -12.27 -8.27 22.58
C GLU A 163 -12.32 -7.56 21.23
N GLN A 164 -13.27 -6.62 21.04
CA GLN A 164 -13.33 -5.79 19.85
C GLN A 164 -12.10 -4.90 19.70
N ALA A 165 -11.66 -4.24 20.78
CA ALA A 165 -10.44 -3.43 20.77
C ALA A 165 -9.18 -4.27 20.49
N ALA A 166 -9.11 -5.49 21.02
CA ALA A 166 -8.02 -6.41 20.72
C ALA A 166 -8.04 -6.89 19.26
N ALA A 167 -9.22 -7.16 18.71
CA ALA A 167 -9.39 -7.53 17.30
C ALA A 167 -9.00 -6.38 16.35
N GLU A 168 -9.39 -5.14 16.68
CA GLU A 168 -9.00 -3.95 15.93
C GLU A 168 -7.49 -3.70 15.98
N GLN A 169 -6.87 -3.86 17.15
CA GLN A 169 -5.41 -3.77 17.28
C GLN A 169 -4.69 -4.85 16.46
N ALA A 170 -5.17 -6.10 16.51
CA ALA A 170 -4.61 -7.19 15.72
C ALA A 170 -4.77 -6.94 14.20
N ALA A 171 -5.91 -6.41 13.76
CA ALA A 171 -6.13 -6.05 12.37
C ALA A 171 -5.22 -4.90 11.92
N ALA A 172 -5.01 -3.89 12.78
CA ALA A 172 -4.08 -2.79 12.51
C ALA A 172 -2.62 -3.26 12.43
N GLU A 173 -2.20 -4.18 13.30
CA GLU A 173 -0.87 -4.79 13.25
C GLU A 173 -0.66 -5.63 11.98
N GLN A 174 -1.67 -6.41 11.57
CA GLN A 174 -1.61 -7.17 10.31
C GLN A 174 -1.52 -6.26 9.09
N ALA A 175 -2.32 -5.19 9.04
CA ALA A 175 -2.27 -4.21 7.96
C ALA A 175 -0.91 -3.49 7.90
N ALA A 176 -0.33 -3.15 9.06
CA ALA A 176 1.00 -2.55 9.12
C ALA A 176 2.10 -3.53 8.66
N ALA A 177 1.98 -4.81 9.01
CA ALA A 177 2.91 -5.85 8.55
C ALA A 177 2.81 -6.08 7.03
N GLU A 178 1.60 -6.09 6.47
CA GLU A 178 1.38 -6.22 5.02
C GLU A 178 1.95 -5.03 4.26
N GLN A 179 1.72 -3.80 4.75
CA GLN A 179 2.29 -2.60 4.15
C GLN A 179 3.83 -2.63 4.21
N ALA A 180 4.42 -3.03 5.34
CA ALA A 180 5.86 -3.15 5.47
C ALA A 180 6.46 -4.21 4.51
N ALA A 181 5.77 -5.33 4.31
CA ALA A 181 6.18 -6.35 3.34
C ALA A 181 6.08 -5.83 1.89
N ALA A 182 5.03 -5.07 1.56
CA ALA A 182 4.88 -4.44 0.25
C ALA A 182 5.99 -3.41 -0.03
N ASP A 183 6.34 -2.59 0.96
CA ASP A 183 7.41 -1.58 0.85
C ASP A 183 8.78 -2.24 0.69
N GLN A 184 9.06 -3.31 1.43
CA GLN A 184 10.29 -4.10 1.26
C GLN A 184 10.37 -4.72 -0.14
N ALA A 185 9.29 -5.33 -0.63
CA ALA A 185 9.24 -5.89 -1.98
C ALA A 185 9.42 -4.81 -3.07
N ALA A 186 8.88 -3.61 -2.87
CA ALA A 186 9.09 -2.48 -3.77
C ALA A 186 10.55 -2.02 -3.78
N ALA A 187 11.19 -1.94 -2.61
CA ALA A 187 12.60 -1.58 -2.47
C ALA A 187 13.52 -2.61 -3.14
N GLU A 188 13.26 -3.91 -2.95
CA GLU A 188 14.02 -4.99 -3.60
C GLU A 188 13.88 -4.95 -5.13
N ARG A 189 12.67 -4.74 -5.64
CA ARG A 189 12.42 -4.59 -7.08
C ARG A 189 13.14 -3.38 -7.67
N TRP A 190 13.16 -2.26 -6.94
CA TRP A 190 13.90 -1.08 -7.35
C TRP A 190 15.41 -1.32 -7.36
N ALA A 191 15.95 -1.96 -6.31
CA ALA A 191 17.37 -2.33 -6.23
C ALA A 191 17.77 -3.29 -7.37
N ALA A 192 16.96 -4.30 -7.66
CA ALA A 192 17.20 -5.24 -8.76
C ALA A 192 17.20 -4.52 -10.13
N LYS A 193 16.29 -3.55 -10.33
CA LYS A 193 16.26 -2.74 -11.56
C LYS A 193 17.51 -1.88 -11.72
N GLN A 194 18.01 -1.28 -10.65
CA GLN A 194 19.26 -0.50 -10.68
C GLN A 194 20.46 -1.38 -10.99
N ALA A 195 20.57 -2.55 -10.34
CA ALA A 195 21.65 -3.51 -10.61
C ALA A 195 21.63 -4.00 -12.08
N ALA A 196 20.44 -4.29 -12.62
CA ALA A 196 20.30 -4.68 -14.03
C ALA A 196 20.68 -3.53 -14.99
N ALA A 197 20.35 -2.28 -14.66
CA ALA A 197 20.74 -1.12 -15.46
C ALA A 197 22.25 -0.88 -15.44
N GLU A 198 22.91 -1.06 -14.28
CA GLU A 198 24.36 -0.95 -14.15
C GLU A 198 25.09 -2.04 -14.92
N GLN A 199 24.63 -3.29 -14.84
CA GLN A 199 25.20 -4.39 -15.63
C GLN A 199 25.04 -4.14 -17.13
N ALA A 200 23.86 -3.70 -17.58
CA ALA A 200 23.64 -3.36 -19.00
C ALA A 200 24.55 -2.20 -19.48
N ALA A 201 24.80 -1.21 -18.61
CA ALA A 201 25.75 -0.14 -18.91
C ALA A 201 27.19 -0.66 -19.00
N ALA A 202 27.60 -1.56 -18.11
CA ALA A 202 28.91 -2.19 -18.12
C ALA A 202 29.12 -3.05 -19.38
N ASP A 203 28.14 -3.86 -19.77
CA ASP A 203 28.20 -4.70 -20.97
C ASP A 203 28.29 -3.85 -22.23
N LYS A 204 27.51 -2.76 -22.30
CA LYS A 204 27.59 -1.81 -23.42
C LYS A 204 28.96 -1.14 -23.49
N ALA A 205 29.55 -0.75 -22.36
CA ALA A 205 30.88 -0.17 -22.30
C ALA A 205 31.96 -1.18 -22.73
N ALA A 206 31.82 -2.45 -22.32
CA ALA A 206 32.72 -3.52 -22.75
C ALA A 206 32.66 -3.75 -24.26
N ALA A 207 31.45 -3.82 -24.84
CA ALA A 207 31.26 -3.96 -26.28
C ALA A 207 31.85 -2.78 -27.06
N GLN A 208 31.67 -1.55 -26.59
CA GLN A 208 32.25 -0.35 -27.21
C GLN A 208 33.78 -0.37 -27.16
N ARG A 209 34.38 -0.83 -26.05
CA ARG A 209 35.83 -0.98 -25.93
C ARG A 209 36.37 -2.05 -26.88
N ALA A 210 35.67 -3.18 -27.01
CA ALA A 210 36.04 -4.23 -27.96
C ALA A 210 36.01 -3.72 -29.41
N ALA A 211 34.93 -3.04 -29.80
CA ALA A 211 34.80 -2.46 -31.14
C ALA A 211 35.87 -1.38 -31.40
N ALA A 212 36.19 -0.55 -30.39
CA ALA A 212 37.27 0.43 -30.51
C ALA A 212 38.65 -0.23 -30.65
N ALA A 213 38.90 -1.32 -29.93
CA ALA A 213 40.14 -2.08 -30.03
C ALA A 213 40.30 -2.74 -31.41
N GLU A 214 39.22 -3.31 -31.97
CA GLU A 214 39.21 -3.86 -33.32
C GLU A 214 39.51 -2.79 -34.37
N LYS A 215 38.85 -1.62 -34.27
CA LYS A 215 39.12 -0.50 -35.16
C LYS A 215 40.57 -0.01 -35.04
N ALA A 216 41.11 0.07 -33.83
CA ALA A 216 42.50 0.46 -33.62
C ALA A 216 43.49 -0.56 -34.19
N ALA A 217 43.20 -1.87 -34.07
CA ALA A 217 44.00 -2.93 -34.67
C ALA A 217 43.99 -2.85 -36.20
N ALA A 218 42.81 -2.64 -36.81
CA ALA A 218 42.67 -2.46 -38.26
C ALA A 218 43.44 -1.22 -38.76
N GLN A 219 43.36 -0.10 -38.03
CA GLN A 219 44.11 1.11 -38.37
C GLN A 219 45.62 0.90 -38.26
N LYS A 220 46.08 0.18 -37.23
CA LYS A 220 47.50 -0.15 -37.08
C LYS A 220 48.00 -1.07 -38.19
N ALA A 221 47.20 -2.06 -38.60
CA ALA A 221 47.54 -2.94 -39.73
C ALA A 221 47.63 -2.16 -41.05
N ALA A 222 46.65 -1.29 -41.32
CA ALA A 222 46.67 -0.43 -42.51
C ALA A 222 47.86 0.55 -42.51
N ALA A 223 48.22 1.12 -41.34
CA ALA A 223 49.38 1.98 -41.22
C ALA A 223 50.70 1.22 -41.42
N ALA A 224 50.79 -0.03 -40.94
CA ALA A 224 51.95 -0.89 -41.17
C ALA A 224 52.10 -1.26 -42.66
N GLU A 225 51.00 -1.57 -43.34
CA GLU A 225 51.00 -1.83 -44.78
C GLU A 225 51.48 -0.60 -45.58
N GLN A 226 50.97 0.59 -45.25
CA GLN A 226 51.41 1.84 -45.88
C GLN A 226 52.88 2.17 -45.58
N ALA A 227 53.38 1.83 -44.39
CA ALA A 227 54.80 2.03 -44.07
C ALA A 227 55.71 1.12 -44.91
N VAL A 228 55.31 -0.13 -45.16
CA VAL A 228 56.05 -1.04 -46.05
C VAL A 228 56.09 -0.50 -47.48
N VAL A 229 54.98 0.05 -47.98
CA VAL A 229 54.94 0.70 -49.30
C VAL A 229 55.83 1.95 -49.35
N ALA A 230 55.89 2.72 -48.27
CA ALA A 230 56.72 3.93 -48.19
C ALA A 230 58.23 3.66 -48.15
N GLU A 231 58.64 2.48 -47.66
CA GLU A 231 60.05 2.06 -47.64
C GLU A 231 60.47 1.27 -48.90
N ALA A 232 59.52 0.91 -49.77
CA ALA A 232 59.81 0.16 -50.98
C ALA A 232 60.48 1.03 -52.05
N GLU A 233 61.44 0.46 -52.78
CA GLU A 233 62.13 1.12 -53.88
C GLU A 233 61.14 1.43 -55.01
N THR A 234 61.20 2.64 -55.58
CA THR A 234 60.30 3.08 -56.66
C THR A 234 61.06 3.31 -57.97
N ILE A 235 60.38 3.03 -59.09
CA ILE A 235 60.87 3.29 -60.44
C ILE A 235 59.97 4.28 -61.15
N VAL A 236 60.56 5.18 -61.92
CA VAL A 236 59.82 6.17 -62.73
C VAL A 236 59.65 5.64 -64.15
N VAL A 237 58.39 5.50 -64.58
CA VAL A 237 58.04 5.05 -65.93
C VAL A 237 58.53 6.05 -66.97
N LYS A 238 59.23 5.56 -67.98
CA LYS A 238 59.77 6.33 -69.11
C LYS A 238 58.98 6.04 -70.38
N SER A 239 59.21 6.86 -71.39
CA SER A 239 58.57 6.67 -72.70
C SER A 239 59.03 5.35 -73.35
N GLY A 240 58.08 4.50 -73.73
CA GLY A 240 58.34 3.19 -74.36
C GLY A 240 58.36 2.00 -73.39
N ASP A 241 58.17 2.26 -72.10
CA ASP A 241 58.07 1.23 -71.07
C ASP A 241 56.73 0.49 -71.12
N SER A 242 56.76 -0.74 -70.62
CA SER A 242 55.58 -1.55 -70.34
C SER A 242 55.82 -2.32 -69.05
N LEU A 243 54.77 -2.72 -68.33
CA LEU A 243 54.91 -3.52 -67.10
C LEU A 243 55.73 -4.80 -67.33
N TRP A 244 55.61 -5.39 -68.53
CA TRP A 244 56.42 -6.53 -68.95
C TRP A 244 57.92 -6.22 -69.06
N LYS A 245 58.28 -5.11 -69.73
CA LYS A 245 59.68 -4.71 -69.85
C LYS A 245 60.29 -4.37 -68.50
N LEU A 246 59.58 -3.57 -67.72
CA LEU A 246 60.04 -3.13 -66.40
C LEU A 246 60.23 -4.31 -65.46
N ALA A 247 59.27 -5.24 -65.39
CA ALA A 247 59.42 -6.42 -64.55
C ALA A 247 60.59 -7.32 -64.96
N ASN A 248 60.90 -7.41 -66.25
CA ASN A 248 62.04 -8.17 -66.73
C ASN A 248 63.38 -7.44 -66.51
N GLU A 249 63.38 -6.11 -66.62
CA GLU A 249 64.57 -5.26 -66.42
C GLU A 249 65.00 -5.21 -64.94
N TYR A 250 64.04 -5.10 -64.02
CA TYR A 250 64.29 -5.08 -62.57
C TYR A 250 64.18 -6.47 -61.93
N GLU A 251 64.13 -7.54 -62.74
CA GLU A 251 64.09 -8.93 -62.29
C GLU A 251 63.01 -9.23 -61.23
N VAL A 252 61.83 -8.63 -61.40
CA VAL A 252 60.72 -8.76 -60.45
C VAL A 252 60.26 -10.23 -60.39
N GLU A 253 60.31 -10.82 -59.20
CA GLU A 253 59.83 -12.18 -58.97
C GLU A 253 58.31 -12.26 -59.21
N GLY A 254 57.87 -13.24 -60.01
CA GLY A 254 56.48 -13.31 -60.49
C GLY A 254 56.17 -12.38 -61.68
N GLY A 255 57.16 -11.62 -62.16
CA GLY A 255 57.11 -10.84 -63.39
C GLY A 255 56.12 -9.66 -63.34
N TRP A 256 55.61 -9.27 -64.51
CA TRP A 256 54.76 -8.08 -64.65
C TRP A 256 53.45 -8.16 -63.88
N THR A 257 52.95 -9.37 -63.63
CA THR A 257 51.76 -9.60 -62.83
C THR A 257 52.02 -9.22 -61.37
N ALA A 258 53.15 -9.64 -60.79
CA ALA A 258 53.53 -9.23 -59.44
C ALA A 258 53.76 -7.72 -59.34
N LEU A 259 54.42 -7.12 -60.35
CA LEU A 259 54.60 -5.67 -60.43
C LEU A 259 53.27 -4.93 -60.50
N TYR A 260 52.31 -5.41 -61.30
CA TYR A 260 50.97 -4.83 -61.38
C TYR A 260 50.21 -4.94 -60.05
N GLU A 261 50.21 -6.13 -59.43
CA GLU A 261 49.54 -6.41 -58.16
C GLU A 261 50.00 -5.47 -57.04
N ALA A 262 51.32 -5.28 -56.90
CA ALA A 262 51.91 -4.35 -55.92
C ALA A 262 51.50 -2.88 -56.17
N ASN A 263 51.12 -2.55 -57.40
CA ASN A 263 50.80 -1.20 -57.84
C ASN A 263 49.33 -0.99 -58.17
N LYS A 264 48.41 -1.89 -57.81
CA LYS A 264 46.98 -1.75 -58.13
C LYS A 264 46.33 -0.46 -57.60
N GLY A 265 46.91 0.14 -56.57
CA GLY A 265 46.48 1.45 -56.06
C GLY A 265 46.91 2.65 -56.93
N ILE A 266 47.90 2.45 -57.81
CA ILE A 266 48.51 3.48 -58.67
C ILE A 266 48.15 3.23 -60.15
N VAL A 267 48.16 1.96 -60.56
CA VAL A 267 47.84 1.49 -61.91
C VAL A 267 46.48 0.81 -61.86
N SER A 268 45.45 1.51 -62.32
CA SER A 268 44.07 0.98 -62.34
C SER A 268 43.83 -0.04 -63.45
N ASP A 269 44.54 0.05 -64.58
CA ASP A 269 44.47 -0.88 -65.71
C ASP A 269 45.87 -1.42 -66.05
N ALA A 270 46.04 -2.75 -66.01
CA ALA A 270 47.32 -3.40 -66.31
C ALA A 270 47.85 -3.10 -67.72
N ALA A 271 46.99 -2.69 -68.65
CA ALA A 271 47.39 -2.34 -70.01
C ALA A 271 47.93 -0.91 -70.16
N VAL A 272 47.78 -0.04 -69.14
CA VAL A 272 48.06 1.40 -69.25
C VAL A 272 48.96 1.89 -68.12
N ILE A 273 50.15 2.40 -68.48
CA ILE A 273 51.05 3.15 -67.60
C ILE A 273 51.45 4.47 -68.26
N TYR A 274 51.63 5.52 -67.46
CA TYR A 274 51.94 6.87 -67.94
C TYR A 274 53.40 7.22 -67.68
N VAL A 275 54.00 7.98 -68.60
CA VAL A 275 55.37 8.50 -68.41
C VAL A 275 55.42 9.43 -67.21
N GLY A 276 56.44 9.29 -66.37
CA GLY A 276 56.59 10.00 -65.10
C GLY A 276 55.84 9.37 -63.94
N GLN A 277 55.08 8.29 -64.17
CA GLN A 277 54.39 7.56 -63.11
C GLN A 277 55.41 6.78 -62.27
N GLU A 278 55.31 6.88 -60.95
CA GLU A 278 56.15 6.10 -60.02
C GLU A 278 55.48 4.77 -59.71
N LEU A 279 56.21 3.68 -59.89
CA LEU A 279 55.77 2.33 -59.56
C LEU A 279 56.65 1.76 -58.45
N VAL A 280 56.02 1.14 -57.46
CA VAL A 280 56.66 0.43 -56.37
C VAL A 280 57.21 -0.90 -56.88
N LEU A 281 58.50 -1.15 -56.67
CA LEU A 281 59.12 -2.44 -56.94
C LEU A 281 58.85 -3.39 -55.76
N PRO A 282 58.09 -4.49 -55.95
CA PRO A 282 57.95 -5.48 -54.90
C PRO A 282 59.32 -6.14 -54.63
N GLN A 283 59.73 -6.19 -53.37
CA GLN A 283 60.91 -6.92 -52.94
C GLN A 283 60.62 -8.43 -52.98
N ALA A 284 61.66 -9.24 -53.25
CA ALA A 284 61.58 -10.70 -53.25
C ALA A 284 61.39 -11.28 -51.84
#